data_AF-A0A3D3EQT7-F1
#
_entry.id   AF-A0A3D3EQT7-F1
#
_cell.length_a   1.000
_cell.length_b   1.000
_cell.length_c   1.000
_cell.angle_alpha   90.00
_cell.angle_beta   90.00
_cell.angle_gamma   90.00
#
_symmetry.space_group_name_H-M   'P 1'
#
loop_
_entity.id
_entity.type
_entity.pdbx_description
1 polymer ?
#
loop_
_entity_poly.entity_id
_entity_poly.type
_entity_poly.pdbx_seq_one_letter_code
_entity_poly.pdbx_strand_id
1 'polypeptide(L)'
;MPWCPKCKTEYRKGFTTCSDCNTPLVEKLVDEEMIPFFQAEEKRIADKLVRYFEYSGLPSDIRYYEDNQIYVVSVPAKKQAEAKKLYQAFYFVEREKAENDKMDDSSIDNSKLHIPAEENDTKEQADAKDTGIPMKAAIKETVVPENISTEDTADAVSEDTGTENT
;
A
#
# COMPACT_ATOMS: atom_id res chain seq x y z
N MET A 1 -15.07 26.39 -1.51
CA MET A 1 -16.13 26.62 -0.51
C MET A 1 -15.74 25.85 0.74
N PRO A 2 -15.94 26.37 1.97
CA PRO A 2 -15.63 25.62 3.18
C PRO A 2 -16.48 24.35 3.32
N TRP A 3 -15.93 23.32 3.93
CA TRP A 3 -16.53 22.00 4.13
C TRP A 3 -16.51 21.61 5.61
N CYS A 4 -17.54 20.90 6.04
CA CYS A 4 -17.50 20.26 7.36
C CYS A 4 -16.71 18.94 7.28
N PRO A 5 -15.62 18.74 8.05
CA PRO A 5 -14.83 17.51 8.00
C PRO A 5 -15.55 16.28 8.57
N LYS A 6 -16.62 16.47 9.35
CA LYS A 6 -17.43 15.38 9.91
C LYS A 6 -18.65 15.05 9.03
N CYS A 7 -19.44 16.07 8.70
CA CYS A 7 -20.69 15.90 7.94
C CYS A 7 -20.46 15.78 6.43
N LYS A 8 -19.28 16.17 5.93
CA LYS A 8 -18.96 16.26 4.49
C LYS A 8 -19.91 17.19 3.72
N THR A 9 -20.50 18.17 4.40
CA THR A 9 -21.41 19.17 3.82
C THR A 9 -20.62 20.39 3.36
N GLU A 10 -20.93 20.90 2.17
CA GLU A 10 -20.39 22.14 1.62
C GLU A 10 -21.13 23.36 2.16
N TYR A 11 -20.38 24.41 2.48
CA TYR A 11 -20.88 25.67 3.03
C TYR A 11 -20.47 26.85 2.15
N ARG A 12 -21.30 27.90 2.12
CA ARG A 12 -20.95 29.15 1.44
C ARG A 12 -19.78 29.85 2.15
N LYS A 13 -19.04 30.70 1.41
CA LYS A 13 -18.00 31.55 2.01
C LYS A 13 -18.61 32.47 3.07
N GLY A 14 -17.89 32.67 4.18
CA GLY A 14 -18.34 33.47 5.33
C GLY A 14 -18.86 32.65 6.50
N PHE A 15 -19.16 31.36 6.30
CA PHE A 15 -19.43 30.43 7.40
C PHE A 15 -18.12 29.85 7.94
N THR A 16 -17.99 29.79 9.26
CA THR A 16 -16.80 29.27 9.95
C THR A 16 -17.07 27.99 10.75
N THR A 17 -18.33 27.68 11.04
CA THR A 17 -18.74 26.55 11.88
C THR A 17 -19.93 25.81 11.24
N CYS A 18 -19.91 24.48 11.30
CA CYS A 18 -21.01 23.61 10.83
C CYS A 18 -22.26 23.78 11.69
N SER A 19 -23.45 23.87 11.08
CA SER A 19 -24.73 24.01 11.81
C SER A 19 -25.22 22.71 12.45
N ASP A 20 -24.79 21.55 11.94
CA ASP A 20 -25.28 20.25 12.43
C ASP A 20 -24.38 19.67 13.54
N CYS A 21 -23.07 19.87 13.44
CA CYS A 21 -22.09 19.23 14.32
C CYS A 21 -21.12 20.21 15.02
N ASN A 22 -21.33 21.52 14.85
CA ASN A 22 -20.56 22.60 15.48
C ASN A 22 -19.02 22.51 15.36
N THR A 23 -18.52 21.78 14.37
CA THR A 23 -17.08 21.64 14.10
C THR A 23 -16.63 22.77 13.18
N PRO A 24 -15.43 23.36 13.38
CA PRO A 24 -14.88 24.37 12.47
C PRO A 24 -14.79 23.83 11.04
N LEU A 25 -15.18 24.66 10.09
CA LEU A 25 -15.17 24.29 8.67
C LEU A 25 -13.73 24.40 8.12
N VAL A 26 -13.39 23.50 7.21
CA VAL A 26 -12.08 23.46 6.53
C VAL A 26 -12.25 23.85 5.07
N GLU A 27 -11.25 24.47 4.45
CA GLU A 27 -11.37 24.90 3.05
C GLU A 27 -11.45 23.75 2.04
N LYS A 28 -10.82 22.62 2.38
CA LYS A 28 -10.77 21.41 1.57
C LYS A 28 -10.86 20.19 2.48
N LEU A 29 -11.69 19.22 2.10
CA LEU A 29 -11.65 17.88 2.70
C LEU A 29 -10.36 17.20 2.23
N VAL A 30 -9.53 16.78 3.18
CA VAL A 30 -8.37 15.95 2.88
C VAL A 30 -8.84 14.52 2.97
N ASP A 31 -9.06 13.88 1.82
CA ASP A 31 -9.20 12.45 1.78
C ASP A 31 -7.82 11.83 2.07
N GLU A 32 -7.75 10.98 3.09
CA GLU A 32 -6.54 10.20 3.32
C GLU A 32 -6.41 9.19 2.19
N GLU A 33 -5.32 9.30 1.43
CA GLU A 33 -4.99 8.36 0.37
C GLU A 33 -4.80 6.96 0.96
N MET A 34 -5.75 6.07 0.66
CA MET A 34 -5.72 4.67 1.07
C MET A 34 -4.98 3.86 0.01
N ILE A 35 -3.92 3.16 0.42
CA ILE A 35 -3.10 2.32 -0.45
C ILE A 35 -3.31 0.83 -0.12
N PRO A 36 -3.28 -0.07 -1.13
CA PRO A 36 -3.26 -1.50 -0.90
C PRO A 36 -2.09 -1.90 0.00
N PHE A 37 -2.37 -2.70 1.03
CA PHE A 37 -1.38 -3.10 2.02
C PHE A 37 -1.18 -4.62 2.09
N PHE A 38 -2.28 -5.37 2.09
CA PHE A 38 -2.26 -6.83 2.24
C PHE A 38 -3.36 -7.47 1.38
N GLN A 39 -3.10 -8.65 0.85
CA GLN A 39 -4.04 -9.42 0.04
C GLN A 39 -4.25 -10.80 0.66
N ALA A 40 -5.49 -11.28 0.69
CA ALA A 40 -5.84 -12.62 1.14
C ALA A 40 -6.97 -13.21 0.29
N GLU A 41 -6.89 -14.51 0.03
CA GLU A 41 -7.98 -15.27 -0.60
C GLU A 41 -9.14 -15.49 0.39
N GLU A 42 -8.80 -15.70 1.67
CA GLU A 42 -9.79 -15.94 2.71
C GLU A 42 -10.24 -14.64 3.38
N LYS A 43 -11.55 -14.36 3.31
CA LYS A 43 -12.17 -13.20 3.98
C LYS A 43 -11.87 -13.14 5.47
N ARG A 44 -11.84 -14.30 6.16
CA ARG A 44 -11.59 -14.36 7.61
C ARG A 44 -10.25 -13.78 8.01
N ILE A 45 -9.21 -13.96 7.19
CA ILE A 45 -7.87 -13.42 7.47
C ILE A 45 -7.89 -11.89 7.32
N ALA A 46 -8.48 -11.39 6.23
CA ALA A 46 -8.63 -9.96 6.00
C ALA A 46 -9.45 -9.28 7.13
N ASP A 47 -10.59 -9.87 7.52
CA ASP A 47 -11.44 -9.38 8.62
C ASP A 47 -10.69 -9.36 9.95
N LYS A 48 -9.92 -10.41 10.27
CA LYS A 48 -9.10 -10.46 11.50
C LYS A 48 -8.05 -9.35 11.51
N LEU A 49 -7.36 -9.13 10.38
CA LEU A 49 -6.33 -8.11 10.28
C LEU A 49 -6.89 -6.70 10.44
N VAL A 50 -8.01 -6.39 9.77
CA VAL A 50 -8.67 -5.07 9.90
C VAL A 50 -9.15 -4.82 11.32
N ARG A 51 -9.74 -5.81 11.98
CA ARG A 51 -10.11 -5.67 13.41
C ARG A 51 -8.91 -5.39 14.30
N TYR A 52 -7.78 -6.05 14.04
CA TYR A 52 -6.55 -5.82 14.80
C TYR A 52 -5.98 -4.40 14.56
N PHE A 53 -6.01 -3.92 13.32
CA PHE A 53 -5.62 -2.56 12.98
C PHE A 53 -6.55 -1.52 13.62
N GLU A 54 -7.87 -1.71 13.54
CA GLU A 54 -8.85 -0.83 14.17
C GLU A 54 -8.65 -0.77 15.68
N TYR A 55 -8.48 -1.93 16.34
CA TYR A 55 -8.15 -2.00 17.77
C TYR A 55 -6.86 -1.26 18.12
N SER A 56 -5.89 -1.27 17.21
CA SER A 56 -4.61 -0.59 17.37
C SER A 56 -4.65 0.90 16.97
N GLY A 57 -5.81 1.45 16.60
CA GLY A 57 -5.97 2.85 16.20
C GLY A 57 -5.51 3.17 14.77
N LEU A 58 -5.33 2.13 13.94
CA LEU A 58 -4.99 2.26 12.53
C LEU A 58 -6.25 2.08 11.67
N PRO A 59 -6.78 3.15 11.04
CA PRO A 59 -7.91 2.99 10.12
C PRO A 59 -7.50 2.13 8.92
N SER A 60 -8.36 1.21 8.54
CA SER A 60 -8.15 0.30 7.41
C SER A 60 -9.49 -0.07 6.76
N ASP A 61 -9.45 -0.50 5.51
CA ASP A 61 -10.63 -0.86 4.71
C ASP A 61 -10.37 -2.17 3.95
N ILE A 62 -11.44 -2.91 3.61
CA ILE A 62 -11.38 -4.16 2.84
C ILE A 62 -12.18 -4.00 1.56
N ARG A 63 -11.57 -4.34 0.41
CA ARG A 63 -12.28 -4.46 -0.87
C ARG A 63 -12.08 -5.84 -1.46
N TYR A 64 -13.15 -6.40 -2.02
CA TYR A 64 -13.10 -7.65 -2.76
C TYR A 64 -12.94 -7.35 -4.26
N TYR A 65 -12.03 -8.06 -4.92
CA TYR A 65 -11.81 -7.99 -6.36
C TYR A 65 -12.22 -9.32 -6.98
N GLU A 66 -13.34 -9.31 -7.71
CA GLU A 66 -13.95 -10.51 -8.28
C GLU A 66 -13.05 -11.20 -9.31
N ASP A 67 -12.34 -10.42 -10.14
CA ASP A 67 -11.49 -10.92 -11.23
C ASP A 67 -10.42 -11.91 -10.75
N ASN A 68 -9.88 -11.68 -9.55
CA ASN A 68 -8.83 -12.50 -8.96
C ASN A 68 -9.31 -13.26 -7.72
N GLN A 69 -10.58 -13.08 -7.33
CA GLN A 69 -11.17 -13.64 -6.11
C GLN A 69 -10.40 -13.34 -4.81
N ILE A 70 -9.81 -12.14 -4.70
CA ILE A 70 -9.00 -11.72 -3.55
C ILE A 70 -9.64 -10.59 -2.76
N TYR A 71 -9.40 -10.59 -1.45
CA TYR A 71 -9.65 -9.46 -0.56
C TYR A 71 -8.38 -8.65 -0.39
N VAL A 72 -8.49 -7.33 -0.55
CA VAL A 72 -7.37 -6.40 -0.36
C VAL A 72 -7.68 -5.50 0.81
N VAL A 73 -6.82 -5.55 1.81
CA VAL A 73 -6.80 -4.63 2.95
C VAL A 73 -5.98 -3.40 2.55
N SER A 74 -6.55 -2.22 2.77
CA SER A 74 -5.93 -0.93 2.47
C SER A 74 -5.71 -0.11 3.74
N VAL A 75 -4.66 0.71 3.77
CA VAL A 75 -4.30 1.59 4.90
C VAL A 75 -3.92 2.99 4.40
N PRO A 76 -3.98 4.04 5.25
CA PRO A 76 -3.51 5.36 4.84
C PRO A 76 -2.03 5.33 4.47
N ALA A 77 -1.67 5.95 3.34
CA ALA A 77 -0.30 6.01 2.84
C ALA A 77 0.70 6.53 3.90
N LYS A 78 0.27 7.53 4.68
CA LYS A 78 1.07 8.15 5.75
C LYS A 78 1.35 7.22 6.93
N LYS A 79 0.57 6.14 7.11
CA LYS A 79 0.68 5.19 8.23
C LYS A 79 1.20 3.80 7.80
N GLN A 80 1.73 3.67 6.59
CA GLN A 80 2.21 2.37 6.08
C GLN A 80 3.30 1.75 6.97
N ALA A 81 4.20 2.55 7.54
CA ALA A 81 5.27 2.05 8.43
C ALA A 81 4.72 1.51 9.76
N GLU A 82 3.68 2.15 10.31
CA GLU A 82 2.95 1.68 11.50
C GLU A 82 2.20 0.37 11.19
N ALA A 83 1.50 0.32 10.04
CA ALA A 83 0.82 -0.87 9.55
C ALA A 83 1.76 -2.08 9.43
N LYS A 84 3.00 -1.88 8.95
CA LYS A 84 4.03 -2.94 8.88
C LYS A 84 4.38 -3.51 10.27
N LYS A 85 4.55 -2.64 11.28
CA LYS A 85 4.88 -3.07 12.65
C LYS A 85 3.72 -3.87 13.26
N LEU A 86 2.50 -3.37 13.12
CA LEU A 86 1.30 -4.06 13.58
C LEU A 86 1.13 -5.41 12.88
N TYR A 87 1.32 -5.45 11.56
CA TYR A 87 1.23 -6.68 10.79
C TYR A 87 2.23 -7.75 11.24
N GLN A 88 3.46 -7.36 11.58
CA GLN A 88 4.46 -8.28 12.13
C GLN A 88 4.00 -8.92 13.44
N ALA A 89 3.42 -8.13 14.36
CA ALA A 89 2.87 -8.63 15.62
C ALA A 89 1.66 -9.56 15.38
N PHE A 90 0.76 -9.19 14.48
CA PHE A 90 -0.37 -10.02 14.07
C PHE A 90 0.07 -11.39 13.53
N TYR A 91 1.05 -11.41 12.62
CA TYR A 91 1.53 -12.64 11.99
C TYR A 91 2.22 -13.58 12.97
N PHE A 92 2.92 -13.05 13.97
CA PHE A 92 3.52 -13.85 15.03
C PHE A 92 2.45 -14.61 15.82
N VAL A 93 1.42 -13.90 16.28
CA VAL A 93 0.31 -14.47 17.06
C VAL A 93 -0.47 -15.51 16.25
N GLU A 94 -0.78 -15.24 14.98
CA GLU A 94 -1.51 -16.22 14.16
C GLU A 94 -0.67 -17.46 13.85
N ARG A 95 0.67 -17.34 13.79
CA ARG A 95 1.56 -18.50 13.65
C ARG A 95 1.59 -19.36 14.91
N GLU A 96 1.74 -18.75 16.09
CA GLU A 96 1.70 -19.48 17.36
C GLU A 96 0.36 -20.21 17.56
N LYS A 97 -0.76 -19.60 17.16
CA LYS A 97 -2.07 -20.27 17.17
C LYS A 97 -2.09 -21.45 16.21
N ALA A 98 -1.63 -21.28 14.98
CA ALA A 98 -1.58 -22.36 14.00
C ALA A 98 -0.63 -23.51 14.41
N GLU A 99 0.39 -23.24 15.22
CA GLU A 99 1.28 -24.24 15.81
C GLU A 99 0.63 -24.96 17.00
N ASN A 100 -0.04 -24.21 17.90
CA ASN A 100 -0.76 -24.79 19.04
C ASN A 100 -1.97 -25.62 18.60
N ASP A 101 -2.70 -25.19 17.58
CA ASP A 101 -3.84 -25.92 17.01
C ASP A 101 -3.40 -27.24 16.34
N LYS A 102 -2.11 -27.39 15.97
CA LYS A 102 -1.55 -28.64 15.41
C LYS A 102 -1.07 -29.61 16.50
N MET A 103 -0.92 -29.16 17.75
CA MET A 103 -0.43 -29.99 18.86
C MET A 103 -1.55 -30.73 19.62
N ASP A 104 -2.84 -30.53 19.28
CA ASP A 104 -3.96 -31.23 19.94
C ASP A 104 -4.39 -32.54 19.25
N ASP A 105 -3.92 -32.82 18.02
CA ASP A 105 -4.38 -33.95 17.17
C ASP A 105 -3.39 -35.13 17.05
N SER A 106 -2.18 -35.05 17.59
CA SER A 106 -1.19 -36.15 17.49
C SER A 106 -0.85 -36.78 18.83
N SER A 107 -1.63 -37.80 19.20
CA SER A 107 -1.06 -38.96 19.88
C SER A 107 -0.07 -39.62 18.92
N ILE A 108 1.16 -39.86 19.38
CA ILE A 108 2.21 -40.75 18.83
C ILE A 108 3.46 -40.06 18.21
N ASP A 109 4.53 -40.27 18.96
CA ASP A 109 5.95 -40.47 18.64
C ASP A 109 6.84 -39.29 18.24
N ASN A 110 7.61 -38.89 19.25
CA ASN A 110 8.73 -37.99 19.25
C ASN A 110 9.95 -38.65 18.60
N SER A 111 10.19 -38.42 17.30
CA SER A 111 11.57 -38.26 16.86
C SER A 111 11.70 -37.49 15.55
N LYS A 112 12.65 -36.56 15.57
CA LYS A 112 13.47 -36.10 14.45
C LYS A 112 12.93 -34.91 13.66
N LEU A 113 13.64 -33.78 13.81
CA LEU A 113 14.13 -32.84 12.77
C LEU A 113 14.69 -31.61 13.52
N HIS A 114 15.88 -31.72 14.12
CA HIS A 114 17.15 -31.23 13.58
C HIS A 114 17.11 -29.77 13.09
N ILE A 115 17.53 -28.87 13.98
CA ILE A 115 17.85 -27.46 13.70
C ILE A 115 19.37 -27.39 13.46
N PRO A 116 19.87 -26.94 12.31
CA PRO A 116 21.21 -26.38 12.24
C PRO A 116 21.15 -24.98 12.82
N ALA A 117 21.75 -24.82 13.99
CA ALA A 117 22.06 -23.54 14.57
C ALA A 117 23.09 -22.83 13.68
N GLU A 118 22.84 -21.56 13.35
CA GLU A 118 23.93 -20.63 13.05
C GLU A 118 24.07 -19.67 14.21
N GLU A 119 25.03 -20.02 15.07
CA GLU A 119 25.67 -19.14 16.02
C GLU A 119 26.52 -18.13 15.25
N ASN A 120 26.45 -16.85 15.60
CA ASN A 120 27.65 -16.02 15.54
C ASN A 120 27.50 -14.75 16.39
N ASP A 121 28.25 -14.72 17.48
CA ASP A 121 28.98 -13.55 17.96
C ASP A 121 30.42 -14.07 18.17
N THR A 122 31.46 -13.54 17.51
CA THR A 122 32.17 -12.37 18.03
C THR A 122 33.27 -11.92 17.03
N LYS A 123 33.12 -10.69 16.51
CA LYS A 123 34.10 -9.56 16.43
C LYS A 123 35.46 -9.68 15.68
N GLU A 124 35.61 -8.71 14.74
CA GLU A 124 36.82 -7.98 14.23
C GLU A 124 38.04 -8.79 13.74
N GLN A 125 38.80 -8.43 12.70
CA GLN A 125 39.04 -7.18 11.96
C GLN A 125 39.79 -7.54 10.65
N ALA A 126 39.96 -6.54 9.79
CA ALA A 126 40.96 -6.42 8.71
C ALA A 126 40.57 -6.81 7.27
N ASP A 127 40.42 -5.75 6.48
CA ASP A 127 41.01 -5.53 5.16
C ASP A 127 40.42 -6.18 3.89
N ALA A 128 39.87 -5.25 3.08
CA ALA A 128 40.14 -5.04 1.66
C ALA A 128 39.52 -5.97 0.58
N LYS A 129 38.79 -5.27 -0.34
CA LYS A 129 38.49 -5.63 -1.75
C LYS A 129 37.50 -6.78 -1.94
N ASP A 130 36.75 -6.91 -3.01
CA ASP A 130 36.31 -6.12 -4.16
C ASP A 130 35.40 -7.11 -4.92
N THR A 131 34.31 -6.62 -5.51
CA THR A 131 33.43 -7.30 -6.48
C THR A 131 32.72 -8.63 -6.15
N GLY A 132 31.39 -8.66 -6.33
CA GLY A 132 30.66 -9.93 -6.53
C GLY A 132 29.16 -9.99 -6.22
N ILE A 133 28.33 -9.14 -6.84
CA ILE A 133 26.87 -9.35 -7.08
C ILE A 133 26.74 -10.66 -7.95
N PRO A 134 25.59 -11.41 -8.12
CA PRO A 134 24.21 -10.95 -7.96
C PRO A 134 23.02 -11.95 -7.74
N MET A 135 21.81 -11.35 -7.66
CA MET A 135 20.57 -11.74 -8.39
C MET A 135 19.63 -12.81 -7.75
N LYS A 136 18.28 -12.74 -7.83
CA LYS A 136 17.32 -11.98 -8.66
C LYS A 136 15.99 -11.76 -7.91
N ALA A 137 15.46 -10.55 -8.04
CA ALA A 137 14.02 -10.26 -8.05
C ALA A 137 13.50 -10.36 -9.49
N ALA A 138 12.26 -10.79 -9.68
CA ALA A 138 11.57 -10.74 -10.97
C ALA A 138 10.38 -9.76 -10.87
N ILE A 139 10.54 -8.62 -11.54
CA ILE A 139 9.51 -7.62 -11.79
C ILE A 139 9.19 -7.74 -13.29
N LYS A 140 7.92 -7.79 -13.67
CA LYS A 140 7.49 -7.59 -15.06
C LYS A 140 6.87 -6.20 -15.15
N GLU A 141 7.60 -5.27 -15.76
CA GLU A 141 7.06 -4.03 -16.29
C GLU A 141 6.99 -4.08 -17.81
N THR A 142 5.83 -3.66 -18.30
CA THR A 142 5.54 -2.80 -19.46
C THR A 142 6.71 -2.44 -20.38
N VAL A 143 6.49 -2.67 -21.69
CA VAL A 143 7.32 -2.13 -22.77
C VAL A 143 6.60 -0.94 -23.41
N VAL A 144 7.27 0.22 -23.38
CA VAL A 144 7.14 1.29 -24.38
C VAL A 144 8.55 1.51 -24.91
N PRO A 145 8.79 1.58 -26.23
CA PRO A 145 10.07 2.08 -26.74
C PRO A 145 9.95 3.51 -27.28
N GLU A 146 10.97 4.29 -26.94
CA GLU A 146 11.26 5.64 -27.43
C GLU A 146 11.93 5.63 -28.81
N ASN A 147 11.69 6.73 -29.54
CA ASN A 147 12.54 7.53 -30.44
C ASN A 147 13.34 6.86 -31.60
N ILE A 148 13.41 7.54 -32.75
CA ILE A 148 14.66 8.15 -33.25
C ILE A 148 14.43 9.05 -34.50
N SER A 149 15.10 10.20 -34.44
CA SER A 149 15.66 11.08 -35.50
C SER A 149 14.86 11.74 -36.63
N THR A 150 15.07 13.06 -36.68
CA THR A 150 15.35 13.99 -37.81
C THR A 150 15.75 13.31 -39.14
N GLU A 151 15.44 13.81 -40.35
CA GLU A 151 15.84 15.10 -40.94
C GLU A 151 14.93 15.53 -42.13
N ASP A 152 14.92 16.86 -42.37
CA ASP A 152 14.87 17.58 -43.66
C ASP A 152 13.70 17.42 -44.66
N THR A 153 12.94 18.49 -44.92
CA THR A 153 13.04 19.32 -46.15
C THR A 153 11.87 20.31 -46.26
N ALA A 154 12.22 21.50 -46.76
CA ALA A 154 11.33 22.60 -47.08
C ALA A 154 10.29 22.24 -48.15
N ASP A 155 9.08 22.80 -48.04
CA ASP A 155 8.44 23.46 -49.17
C ASP A 155 7.43 24.51 -48.68
N ALA A 156 7.32 25.57 -49.48
CA ALA A 156 6.53 26.76 -49.25
C ALA A 156 5.08 26.55 -49.72
N VAL A 157 4.34 27.66 -49.84
CA VAL A 157 3.00 27.87 -50.44
C VAL A 157 1.90 27.98 -49.37
N SER A 158 1.55 29.17 -48.88
CA SER A 158 0.75 30.27 -49.47
C SER A 158 -0.68 30.26 -48.90
N GLU A 159 -1.09 31.41 -48.35
CA GLU A 159 -2.43 32.05 -48.41
C GLU A 159 -3.62 31.21 -47.89
N ASP A 160 -4.44 31.70 -46.96
CA ASP A 160 -5.38 32.79 -47.23
C ASP A 160 -5.96 33.35 -45.92
N THR A 161 -5.82 34.65 -45.71
CA THR A 161 -6.48 35.39 -44.63
C THR A 161 -7.84 35.87 -45.14
N GLY A 162 -8.87 35.06 -44.98
CA GLY A 162 -10.25 35.46 -45.21
C GLY A 162 -10.85 36.21 -44.01
N THR A 163 -10.57 37.51 -43.90
CA THR A 163 -11.44 38.44 -43.14
C THR A 163 -11.49 39.77 -43.86
N GLU A 164 -12.63 40.08 -44.49
CA GLU A 164 -13.11 41.46 -44.59
C GLU A 164 -14.63 41.49 -44.84
N ASN A 165 -15.31 42.27 -44.00
CA ASN A 165 -16.70 42.69 -44.15
C ASN A 165 -16.81 43.61 -45.37
N THR A 166 -17.84 43.42 -46.20
CA THR A 166 -18.86 44.42 -46.63
C THR A 166 -19.85 43.75 -47.57
#